data_AF-A0AAN9RN05-F1
#
_entry.id   AF-A0AAN9RN05-F1
#
_cell.length_a   1.000
_cell.length_b   1.000
_cell.length_c   1.000
_cell.angle_alpha   90.00
_cell.angle_beta   90.00
_cell.angle_gamma   90.00
#
_symmetry.space_group_name_H-M   'P 1'
#
loop_
_entity.id
_entity.type
_entity.pdbx_description
1 polymer ?
#
loop_
_entity_poly.entity_id
_entity_poly.type
_entity_poly.pdbx_seq_one_letter_code
_entity_poly.pdbx_strand_id
1 'polypeptide(L)'
;MKYTRFWFCSMLRPNILFKLMISPLFCKERKGEGGNLVDSGTSTVYFQKGRTAMKATNNSEVYHERQKLQFCLVHSLNSLFQQKDAFTRAKLNEISERLSLEESNTETWTPFSVLFKPHHNVFTGNYDINVLIAALEEKGKSVVWHDHRKGASCIDIDAPVLMGIVINVSVTRFGGIWRSRHWIALRKIDGVWFNLDSDLPAPQSFLDAHNVREFLDFTLAQGGEILIVLNEKQS
;
A
#
# COMPACT_ATOMS: atom_id res chain seq x y z
N MET A 1 -69.71 0.32 -6.23
CA MET A 1 -68.95 1.40 -5.56
C MET A 1 -67.82 1.81 -6.51
N LYS A 2 -68.06 2.80 -7.38
CA LYS A 2 -67.71 4.24 -7.26
C LYS A 2 -66.20 4.54 -7.17
N TYR A 3 -65.66 5.14 -8.25
CA TYR A 3 -64.79 6.35 -8.35
C TYR A 3 -63.48 6.43 -7.52
N THR A 4 -62.35 7.06 -7.87
CA THR A 4 -61.68 7.69 -9.05
C THR A 4 -60.34 8.30 -8.57
N ARG A 5 -59.40 8.50 -9.51
CA ARG A 5 -58.43 9.64 -9.70
C ARG A 5 -57.39 10.03 -8.63
N PHE A 6 -56.12 9.96 -9.06
CA PHE A 6 -55.14 11.05 -9.31
C PHE A 6 -55.25 12.37 -8.52
N TRP A 7 -54.09 12.89 -8.07
CA TRP A 7 -53.45 14.20 -8.38
C TRP A 7 -52.11 14.30 -7.58
N PHE A 8 -50.96 14.56 -8.24
CA PHE A 8 -50.18 15.84 -8.27
C PHE A 8 -49.50 16.20 -6.92
N CYS A 9 -48.32 16.81 -6.76
CA CYS A 9 -47.36 17.57 -7.57
C CYS A 9 -46.09 17.69 -6.69
N SER A 10 -44.88 17.44 -7.20
CA SER A 10 -43.85 18.45 -7.54
C SER A 10 -43.11 19.17 -6.40
N MET A 11 -41.80 19.31 -6.65
CA MET A 11 -40.97 20.49 -6.39
C MET A 11 -40.38 20.71 -4.97
N LEU A 12 -39.05 20.54 -4.85
CA LEU A 12 -38.06 21.65 -4.73
C LEU A 12 -36.77 21.17 -4.02
N ARG A 13 -35.62 21.32 -4.70
CA ARG A 13 -34.34 21.64 -4.04
C ARG A 13 -34.37 23.11 -3.63
N PRO A 14 -33.71 23.54 -2.53
CA PRO A 14 -32.32 24.01 -2.65
C PRO A 14 -31.42 23.86 -1.39
N ASN A 15 -30.15 23.51 -1.64
CA ASN A 15 -28.90 24.15 -1.16
C ASN A 15 -28.56 24.41 0.33
N ILE A 16 -27.28 24.04 0.63
CA ILE A 16 -26.28 24.71 1.49
C ILE A 16 -26.38 24.51 3.02
N LEU A 17 -25.41 23.80 3.64
CA LEU A 17 -24.30 24.42 4.37
C LEU A 17 -23.31 23.36 4.90
N PHE A 18 -22.06 23.51 4.46
CA PHE A 18 -20.85 23.00 5.10
C PHE A 18 -20.81 23.40 6.58
N LYS A 19 -20.48 22.47 7.48
CA LYS A 19 -19.87 22.83 8.76
C LYS A 19 -18.86 21.76 9.18
N LEU A 20 -17.59 22.02 8.83
CA LEU A 20 -16.45 21.49 9.57
C LEU A 20 -16.63 21.87 11.05
N MET A 21 -16.52 20.90 11.95
CA MET A 21 -16.14 21.15 13.33
C MET A 21 -14.78 20.51 13.58
N ILE A 22 -13.76 21.35 13.53
CA ILE A 22 -12.53 21.16 14.30
C ILE A 22 -12.90 21.50 15.75
N SER A 23 -12.57 20.62 16.69
CA SER A 23 -12.38 21.02 18.08
C SER A 23 -11.25 20.19 18.70
N PRO A 24 -10.29 20.82 19.41
CA PRO A 24 -9.14 20.17 20.01
C PRO A 24 -9.35 19.90 21.51
N LEU A 25 -8.39 19.15 22.08
CA LEU A 25 -8.15 18.90 23.52
C LEU A 25 -9.09 17.83 24.14
N PHE A 26 -8.65 16.90 24.97
CA PHE A 26 -7.77 17.07 26.13
C PHE A 26 -7.25 15.69 26.58
N CYS A 27 -5.96 15.60 26.89
CA CYS A 27 -5.35 14.45 27.56
C CYS A 27 -5.71 14.47 29.06
N LYS A 28 -6.24 13.36 29.60
CA LYS A 28 -6.21 13.11 31.04
C LYS A 28 -6.14 11.61 31.33
N GLU A 29 -5.02 11.21 31.89
CA GLU A 29 -4.74 9.87 32.39
C GLU A 29 -5.10 9.79 33.88
N ARG A 30 -5.79 8.71 34.31
CA ARG A 30 -5.44 7.94 35.52
C ARG A 30 -6.31 6.67 35.72
N LYS A 31 -5.58 5.55 35.79
CA LYS A 31 -5.72 4.22 36.44
C LYS A 31 -7.04 3.78 37.10
N GLY A 32 -7.43 2.52 36.81
CA GLY A 32 -8.26 1.65 37.65
C GLY A 32 -8.77 0.39 36.92
N GLU A 33 -8.10 -0.74 37.15
CA GLU A 33 -8.47 -2.17 37.07
C GLU A 33 -9.70 -2.67 36.26
N GLY A 34 -9.43 -3.69 35.42
CA GLY A 34 -10.32 -4.86 35.26
C GLY A 34 -11.41 -4.79 34.18
N GLY A 35 -11.11 -5.27 32.97
CA GLY A 35 -12.13 -5.61 31.97
C GLY A 35 -11.62 -5.52 30.54
N ASN A 36 -11.42 -6.68 29.90
CA ASN A 36 -11.12 -6.76 28.47
C ASN A 36 -12.28 -6.16 27.65
N LEU A 37 -12.09 -4.94 27.16
CA LEU A 37 -12.85 -4.40 26.04
C LEU A 37 -12.03 -4.64 24.77
N VAL A 38 -12.47 -5.64 24.02
CA VAL A 38 -11.99 -5.95 22.68
C VAL A 38 -12.49 -4.84 21.75
N ASP A 39 -11.60 -3.96 21.31
CA ASP A 39 -11.88 -2.98 20.25
C ASP A 39 -11.93 -3.71 18.90
N SER A 40 -13.13 -4.00 18.44
CA SER A 40 -13.44 -4.62 17.16
C SER A 40 -13.58 -3.55 16.07
N GLY A 41 -12.49 -3.20 15.37
CA GLY A 41 -12.57 -2.12 14.37
C GLY A 41 -11.49 -2.00 13.28
N THR A 42 -10.48 -2.88 13.21
CA THR A 42 -9.36 -2.76 12.25
C THR A 42 -8.91 -4.12 11.68
N SER A 43 -9.80 -4.78 10.95
CA SER A 43 -9.64 -6.20 10.57
C SER A 43 -8.91 -6.48 9.24
N THR A 44 -7.92 -5.69 8.83
CA THR A 44 -7.02 -6.14 7.72
C THR A 44 -5.56 -5.70 7.86
N VAL A 45 -5.25 -4.75 8.75
CA VAL A 45 -3.90 -4.19 8.89
C VAL A 45 -3.34 -4.43 10.28
N TYR A 46 -3.45 -5.66 10.77
CA TYR A 46 -2.45 -6.22 11.64
C TYR A 46 -2.49 -7.71 11.35
N PHE A 47 -1.44 -8.18 10.68
CA PHE A 47 -1.02 -9.55 10.70
C PHE A 47 -1.31 -10.10 12.10
N GLN A 48 -2.22 -11.08 12.18
CA GLN A 48 -2.59 -11.72 13.43
C GLN A 48 -1.30 -11.97 14.22
N LYS A 49 -1.28 -11.45 15.45
CA LYS A 49 -0.21 -11.52 16.45
C LYS A 49 0.15 -12.97 16.86
N GLY A 50 0.07 -13.96 15.98
CA GLY A 50 0.03 -15.37 16.38
C GLY A 50 0.43 -16.45 15.37
N ARG A 51 1.01 -16.19 14.18
CA ARG A 51 1.58 -17.30 13.37
C ARG A 51 2.96 -17.08 12.80
N THR A 52 3.26 -15.90 12.30
CA THR A 52 4.60 -15.63 11.75
C THR A 52 5.37 -14.86 12.81
N ALA A 53 6.45 -15.46 13.31
CA ALA A 53 7.28 -14.79 14.29
C ALA A 53 8.00 -13.62 13.62
N MET A 54 7.50 -12.41 13.85
CA MET A 54 8.14 -11.17 13.45
C MET A 54 8.62 -10.46 14.71
N LYS A 55 9.90 -10.09 14.75
CA LYS A 55 10.47 -9.38 15.90
C LYS A 55 10.57 -7.91 15.57
N ALA A 56 9.93 -7.07 16.37
CA ALA A 56 10.15 -5.63 16.33
C ALA A 56 11.61 -5.34 16.71
N THR A 57 12.33 -4.62 15.84
CA THR A 57 13.74 -4.28 16.07
C THR A 57 13.88 -2.80 16.36
N ASN A 58 14.61 -2.45 17.43
CA ASN A 58 15.14 -1.10 17.64
C ASN A 58 16.50 -0.95 16.92
N ASN A 59 16.60 -1.40 15.67
CA ASN A 59 17.84 -1.22 14.91
C ASN A 59 17.82 0.19 14.29
N SER A 60 18.61 1.11 14.86
CA SER A 60 18.69 2.51 14.41
C SER A 60 19.29 2.67 13.00
N GLU A 61 19.80 1.58 12.41
CA GLU A 61 20.45 1.58 11.10
C GLU A 61 19.50 1.26 9.94
N VAL A 62 18.36 0.59 10.20
CA VAL A 62 17.39 0.28 9.14
C VAL A 62 16.53 1.50 8.87
N TYR A 63 16.63 2.03 7.67
CA TYR A 63 15.84 3.17 7.24
C TYR A 63 14.36 2.79 7.13
N HIS A 64 13.51 3.56 7.81
CA HIS A 64 12.06 3.35 7.83
C HIS A 64 11.32 4.68 7.86
N GLU A 65 10.43 4.86 6.90
CA GLU A 65 9.55 6.03 6.86
C GLU A 65 8.16 5.64 7.33
N ARG A 66 7.75 6.20 8.47
CA ARG A 66 6.36 6.10 8.92
C ARG A 66 5.47 6.99 8.07
N GLN A 67 4.39 6.40 7.58
CA GLN A 67 3.46 7.11 6.72
C GLN A 67 2.68 8.17 7.48
N LYS A 68 2.45 9.29 6.79
CA LYS A 68 1.42 10.26 7.14
C LYS A 68 0.48 10.36 5.93
N LEU A 69 -0.83 10.24 6.15
CA LEU A 69 -1.88 10.32 5.12
C LEU A 69 -1.85 9.13 4.14
N GLN A 70 -2.00 9.35 2.82
CA GLN A 70 -2.14 8.30 1.79
C GLN A 70 -0.91 8.15 0.87
N PHE A 71 0.29 8.53 1.34
CA PHE A 71 1.53 8.46 0.54
C PHE A 71 2.31 7.14 0.70
N CYS A 72 1.60 6.02 0.89
CA CYS A 72 2.22 4.71 1.12
C CYS A 72 3.25 4.34 0.06
N LEU A 73 3.04 4.71 -1.22
CA LEU A 73 3.99 4.39 -2.28
C LEU A 73 5.33 5.11 -2.09
N VAL A 74 5.34 6.41 -1.76
CA VAL A 74 6.58 7.17 -1.53
C VAL A 74 7.40 6.51 -0.43
N HIS A 75 6.76 6.23 0.71
CA HIS A 75 7.42 5.65 1.87
C HIS A 75 7.88 4.21 1.61
N SER A 76 7.09 3.43 0.88
CA SER A 76 7.47 2.08 0.45
C SER A 76 8.70 2.11 -0.45
N LEU A 77 8.74 3.00 -1.43
CA LEU A 77 9.90 3.15 -2.31
C LEU A 77 11.14 3.64 -1.55
N ASN A 78 11.02 4.67 -0.71
CA ASN A 78 12.16 5.16 0.07
C ASN A 78 12.71 4.11 1.04
N SER A 79 11.82 3.36 1.69
CA SER A 79 12.22 2.24 2.56
C SER A 79 12.81 1.10 1.72
N LEU A 80 12.24 0.77 0.56
CA LEU A 80 12.82 -0.20 -0.36
C LEU A 80 14.23 0.22 -0.81
N PHE A 81 14.50 1.52 -1.02
CA PHE A 81 15.83 2.01 -1.37
C PHE A 81 16.76 2.22 -0.17
N GLN A 82 16.23 2.13 1.05
CA GLN A 82 16.96 2.43 2.28
C GLN A 82 17.61 3.82 2.25
N GLN A 83 16.92 4.78 1.63
CA GLN A 83 17.41 6.12 1.42
C GLN A 83 16.27 7.12 1.60
N LYS A 84 16.51 8.10 2.47
CA LYS A 84 15.61 9.23 2.66
C LYS A 84 15.49 10.05 1.38
N ASP A 85 14.24 10.40 1.05
CA ASP A 85 13.91 11.24 -0.10
C ASP A 85 14.43 10.67 -1.44
N ALA A 86 14.66 9.35 -1.54
CA ALA A 86 14.99 8.68 -2.80
C ALA A 86 13.93 8.95 -3.88
N PHE A 87 12.68 9.04 -3.43
CA PHE A 87 11.51 9.52 -4.13
C PHE A 87 10.79 10.56 -3.28
N THR A 88 10.22 11.55 -3.97
CA THR A 88 9.39 12.59 -3.36
C THR A 88 8.01 12.56 -3.99
N ARG A 89 7.02 13.15 -3.30
CA ARG A 89 5.66 13.32 -3.84
C ARG A 89 5.69 14.09 -5.17
N ALA A 90 6.49 15.15 -5.25
CA ALA A 90 6.64 15.94 -6.48
C ALA A 90 7.14 15.06 -7.64
N LYS A 91 8.13 14.21 -7.38
CA LYS A 91 8.67 13.29 -8.38
C LYS A 91 7.65 12.24 -8.83
N LEU A 92 6.90 11.63 -7.93
CA LEU A 92 5.86 10.66 -8.31
C LEU A 92 4.68 11.32 -9.03
N ASN A 93 4.36 12.58 -8.70
CA ASN A 93 3.37 13.36 -9.46
C ASN A 93 3.83 13.62 -10.88
N GLU A 94 5.09 14.05 -11.07
CA GLU A 94 5.68 14.26 -12.40
C GLU A 94 5.62 12.98 -13.26
N ILE A 95 5.98 11.83 -12.67
CA ILE A 95 5.87 10.52 -13.35
C ILE A 95 4.42 10.22 -13.72
N SER A 96 3.47 10.44 -12.80
CA SER A 96 2.04 10.22 -13.05
C SER A 96 1.49 11.11 -14.17
N GLU A 97 1.88 12.38 -14.21
CA GLU A 97 1.48 13.33 -15.25
C GLU A 97 2.06 12.94 -16.60
N ARG A 98 3.35 12.56 -16.65
CA ARG A 98 4.01 12.07 -17.86
C ARG A 98 3.30 10.84 -18.44
N LEU A 99 3.01 9.83 -17.62
CA LEU A 99 2.29 8.64 -18.05
C LEU A 99 0.88 8.96 -18.57
N SER A 100 0.18 9.90 -17.93
CA SER A 100 -1.16 10.33 -18.38
C SER A 100 -1.12 11.01 -19.76
N LEU A 101 -0.08 11.80 -20.04
CA LEU A 101 0.13 12.42 -21.35
C LEU A 101 0.51 11.39 -22.41
N GLU A 102 1.33 10.39 -22.07
CA GLU A 102 1.67 9.30 -22.99
C GLU A 102 0.41 8.52 -23.39
N GLU A 103 -0.44 8.13 -22.44
CA GLU A 103 -1.70 7.41 -22.70
C GLU A 103 -2.68 8.20 -23.59
N SER A 104 -2.76 9.51 -23.42
CA SER A 104 -3.66 10.36 -24.23
C SER A 104 -3.16 10.63 -25.64
N ASN A 105 -1.84 10.61 -25.85
CA ASN A 105 -1.23 10.87 -27.16
C ASN A 105 -0.97 9.60 -27.97
N THR A 106 -1.11 8.42 -27.36
CA THR A 106 -0.86 7.14 -28.02
C THR A 106 -2.16 6.36 -28.25
N GLU A 107 -2.57 6.24 -29.52
CA GLU A 107 -3.28 5.03 -29.99
C GLU A 107 -2.30 3.83 -30.09
N THR A 108 -1.13 3.93 -29.46
CA THR A 108 0.03 3.08 -29.65
C THR A 108 0.03 1.98 -28.60
N TRP A 109 -0.25 0.79 -29.09
CA TRP A 109 -0.25 -0.47 -28.36
C TRP A 109 1.15 -0.79 -27.82
N THR A 110 1.46 -0.34 -26.60
CA THR A 110 2.61 -0.87 -25.85
C THR A 110 2.18 -2.16 -25.15
N PRO A 111 3.05 -3.17 -25.00
CA PRO A 111 2.70 -4.42 -24.30
C PRO A 111 2.22 -4.20 -22.85
N PHE A 112 2.52 -3.03 -22.27
CA PHE A 112 2.15 -2.63 -20.92
C PHE A 112 0.72 -2.06 -20.80
N SER A 113 0.13 -1.51 -21.88
CA SER A 113 -1.18 -0.84 -21.82
C SER A 113 -2.38 -1.81 -21.84
N VAL A 114 -2.16 -3.08 -22.21
CA VAL A 114 -3.22 -4.10 -22.28
C VAL A 114 -3.65 -4.60 -20.89
N LEU A 115 -2.79 -4.51 -19.88
CA LEU A 115 -3.05 -5.20 -18.61
C LEU A 115 -3.70 -4.33 -17.52
N PHE A 116 -3.61 -3.00 -17.57
CA PHE A 116 -4.14 -2.15 -16.49
C PHE A 116 -4.71 -0.83 -17.00
N LYS A 117 -6.04 -0.69 -16.99
CA LYS A 117 -6.68 0.63 -17.12
C LYS A 117 -6.45 1.42 -15.82
N PRO A 118 -5.85 2.62 -15.84
CA PRO A 118 -5.62 3.39 -14.64
C PRO A 118 -6.91 4.01 -14.12
N HIS A 119 -7.30 3.66 -12.90
CA HIS A 119 -8.26 4.44 -12.11
C HIS A 119 -7.46 5.38 -11.21
N HIS A 120 -7.02 6.52 -11.76
CA HIS A 120 -6.23 7.50 -11.03
C HIS A 120 -7.09 8.37 -10.11
N ASN A 121 -6.57 8.69 -8.93
CA ASN A 121 -7.00 9.85 -8.15
C ASN A 121 -5.76 10.57 -7.61
N VAL A 122 -5.05 11.26 -8.53
CA VAL A 122 -3.79 12.01 -8.32
C VAL A 122 -3.84 12.94 -7.10
N PHE A 123 -5.03 13.47 -6.77
CA PHE A 123 -5.22 14.36 -5.63
C PHE A 123 -4.98 13.67 -4.26
N THR A 124 -5.22 12.36 -4.18
CA THR A 124 -5.18 11.60 -2.92
C THR A 124 -3.84 10.92 -2.61
N GLY A 125 -2.92 10.80 -3.58
CA GLY A 125 -1.65 10.08 -3.39
C GLY A 125 -1.75 8.56 -3.53
N ASN A 126 -2.92 8.05 -3.95
CA ASN A 126 -3.09 6.66 -4.39
C ASN A 126 -2.49 6.49 -5.79
N TYR A 127 -1.17 6.49 -5.86
CA TYR A 127 -0.44 6.20 -7.10
C TYR A 127 -0.74 4.78 -7.55
N ASP A 128 -0.95 4.62 -8.85
CA ASP A 128 -1.12 3.32 -9.47
C ASP A 128 0.21 2.58 -9.60
N ILE A 129 0.13 1.34 -10.08
CA ILE A 129 1.27 0.47 -10.29
C ILE A 129 2.20 0.95 -11.41
N ASN A 130 1.70 1.70 -12.39
CA ASN A 130 2.50 2.21 -13.52
C ASN A 130 3.48 3.27 -13.01
N VAL A 131 3.03 4.13 -12.09
CA VAL A 131 3.91 5.09 -11.42
C VAL A 131 5.01 4.37 -10.62
N LEU A 132 4.68 3.28 -9.91
CA LEU A 132 5.67 2.46 -9.21
C LEU A 132 6.71 1.88 -10.19
N ILE A 133 6.26 1.29 -11.30
CA ILE A 133 7.14 0.64 -12.27
C ILE A 133 8.06 1.68 -12.91
N ALA A 134 7.51 2.78 -13.42
CA ALA A 134 8.29 3.86 -14.02
C ALA A 134 9.30 4.48 -13.04
N ALA A 135 8.91 4.65 -11.76
CA ALA A 135 9.81 5.14 -10.72
C ALA A 135 10.99 4.19 -10.46
N LEU A 136 10.74 2.87 -10.49
CA LEU A 136 11.78 1.85 -10.33
C LEU A 136 12.70 1.79 -11.55
N GLU A 137 12.15 1.88 -12.76
CA GLU A 137 12.90 1.91 -14.02
C GLU A 137 13.81 3.15 -14.11
N GLU A 138 13.34 4.34 -13.69
CA GLU A 138 14.17 5.56 -13.61
C GLU A 138 15.40 5.40 -12.68
N LYS A 139 15.40 4.38 -11.81
CA LYS A 139 16.52 4.02 -10.92
C LYS A 139 17.28 2.76 -11.37
N GLY A 140 17.10 2.32 -12.61
CA GLY A 140 17.78 1.14 -13.17
C GLY A 140 17.36 -0.16 -12.46
N LYS A 141 16.09 -0.28 -12.12
CA LYS A 141 15.49 -1.50 -11.56
C LYS A 141 14.49 -2.07 -12.54
N SER A 142 14.41 -3.40 -12.58
CA SER A 142 13.36 -4.11 -13.30
C SER A 142 12.35 -4.70 -12.32
N VAL A 143 11.12 -4.85 -12.79
CA VAL A 143 9.99 -5.32 -11.98
C VAL A 143 9.38 -6.54 -12.66
N VAL A 144 9.21 -7.61 -11.89
CA VAL A 144 8.54 -8.83 -12.34
C VAL A 144 7.31 -9.07 -11.49
N TRP A 145 6.14 -9.17 -12.13
CA TRP A 145 4.92 -9.55 -11.45
C TRP A 145 4.96 -11.03 -11.09
N HIS A 146 4.70 -11.37 -9.84
CA HIS A 146 4.59 -12.77 -9.41
C HIS A 146 3.21 -13.33 -9.75
N ASP A 147 3.16 -14.40 -10.54
CA ASP A 147 1.92 -15.08 -10.90
C ASP A 147 1.19 -15.59 -9.65
N HIS A 148 0.03 -15.01 -9.32
CA HIS A 148 -0.72 -15.32 -8.10
C HIS A 148 -1.14 -16.79 -8.00
N ARG A 149 -1.16 -17.52 -9.12
CA ARG A 149 -1.49 -18.96 -9.17
C ARG A 149 -0.34 -19.83 -8.64
N LYS A 150 0.85 -19.26 -8.50
CA LYS A 150 2.04 -19.90 -7.94
C LYS A 150 2.22 -19.45 -6.49
N GLY A 151 2.57 -20.39 -5.62
CA GLY A 151 2.94 -20.06 -4.24
C GLY A 151 4.25 -19.28 -4.17
N ALA A 152 4.50 -18.65 -3.02
CA ALA A 152 5.72 -17.90 -2.71
C ALA A 152 6.99 -18.76 -2.74
N SER A 153 6.86 -20.08 -2.68
CA SER A 153 7.97 -21.03 -2.89
C SER A 153 8.65 -20.91 -4.25
N CYS A 154 7.95 -20.36 -5.27
CA CYS A 154 8.51 -20.10 -6.59
C CYS A 154 9.36 -18.81 -6.66
N ILE A 155 9.34 -18.00 -5.60
CA ILE A 155 10.15 -16.77 -5.51
C ILE A 155 11.50 -17.14 -4.91
N ASP A 156 12.56 -16.96 -5.70
CA ASP A 156 13.93 -17.08 -5.21
C ASP A 156 14.32 -15.83 -4.40
N ILE A 157 13.95 -15.84 -3.11
CA ILE A 157 14.22 -14.73 -2.18
C ILE A 157 15.70 -14.61 -1.77
N ASP A 158 16.55 -15.53 -2.22
CA ASP A 158 18.00 -15.48 -1.99
C ASP A 158 18.78 -15.19 -3.28
N ALA A 159 18.08 -14.92 -4.40
CA ALA A 159 18.69 -14.54 -5.66
C ALA A 159 19.57 -13.28 -5.49
N PRO A 160 20.85 -13.31 -5.93
CA PRO A 160 21.74 -12.15 -5.79
C PRO A 160 21.27 -10.88 -6.49
N VAL A 161 20.47 -11.03 -7.55
CA VAL A 161 19.88 -9.92 -8.31
C VAL A 161 18.64 -9.32 -7.64
N LEU A 162 18.06 -9.99 -6.65
CA LEU A 162 16.87 -9.52 -5.95
C LEU A 162 17.22 -8.31 -5.08
N MET A 163 16.60 -7.18 -5.38
CA MET A 163 16.69 -5.98 -4.53
C MET A 163 15.73 -6.07 -3.36
N GLY A 164 14.51 -6.52 -3.62
CA GLY A 164 13.44 -6.61 -2.64
C GLY A 164 12.10 -6.95 -3.27
N ILE A 165 11.05 -6.91 -2.47
CA ILE A 165 9.69 -7.27 -2.89
C ILE A 165 8.78 -6.11 -2.53
N VAL A 166 7.92 -5.69 -3.46
CA VAL A 166 6.86 -4.72 -3.20
C VAL A 166 5.52 -5.43 -3.28
N ILE A 167 4.65 -5.14 -2.33
CA ILE A 167 3.39 -5.81 -2.15
C ILE A 167 2.28 -4.76 -2.21
N ASN A 168 1.18 -5.11 -2.87
CA ASN A 168 -0.04 -4.32 -2.89
C ASN A 168 -1.19 -5.10 -2.25
N VAL A 169 -1.69 -4.64 -1.11
CA VAL A 169 -2.81 -5.28 -0.40
C VAL A 169 -4.03 -4.37 -0.33
N SER A 170 -5.21 -5.00 -0.30
CA SER A 170 -6.45 -4.30 0.06
C SER A 170 -6.49 -4.07 1.56
N VAL A 171 -6.73 -2.83 1.98
CA VAL A 171 -6.89 -2.47 3.39
C VAL A 171 -8.27 -1.87 3.63
N THR A 172 -8.92 -2.31 4.71
CA THR A 172 -10.15 -1.70 5.20
C THR A 172 -9.86 -0.82 6.42
N ARG A 173 -10.33 0.42 6.41
CA ARG A 173 -10.18 1.40 7.48
C ARG A 173 -11.56 1.86 7.98
N PHE A 174 -11.61 2.40 9.20
CA PHE A 174 -12.82 2.88 9.86
C PHE A 174 -13.94 1.84 9.92
N GLY A 175 -13.65 0.64 10.46
CA GLY A 175 -14.67 -0.41 10.62
C GLY A 175 -15.26 -0.94 9.31
N GLY A 176 -14.52 -0.83 8.20
CA GLY A 176 -14.95 -1.33 6.88
C GLY A 176 -15.59 -0.29 5.96
N ILE A 177 -15.76 0.95 6.43
CA ILE A 177 -16.38 2.04 5.65
C ILE A 177 -15.46 2.49 4.51
N TRP A 178 -14.14 2.48 4.72
CA TRP A 178 -13.18 2.90 3.73
C TRP A 178 -12.35 1.72 3.24
N ARG A 179 -12.36 1.45 1.94
CA ARG A 179 -11.46 0.49 1.29
C ARG A 179 -10.42 1.24 0.49
N SER A 180 -9.16 0.89 0.68
CA SER A 180 -8.06 1.43 -0.11
C SER A 180 -7.03 0.34 -0.42
N ARG A 181 -6.05 0.69 -1.24
CA ARG A 181 -4.86 -0.13 -1.46
C ARG A 181 -3.73 0.37 -0.57
N HIS A 182 -2.79 -0.51 -0.27
CA HIS A 182 -1.63 -0.20 0.55
C HIS A 182 -0.39 -0.89 -0.02
N TRP A 183 0.67 -0.10 -0.15
CA TRP A 183 1.96 -0.57 -0.63
C TRP A 183 2.83 -0.93 0.57
N ILE A 184 3.48 -2.08 0.51
CA ILE A 184 4.41 -2.56 1.53
C ILE A 184 5.71 -2.96 0.83
N ALA A 185 6.84 -2.52 1.38
CA ALA A 185 8.15 -2.98 0.93
C ALA A 185 8.71 -4.04 1.88
N LEU A 186 9.22 -5.13 1.31
CA LEU A 186 10.09 -6.07 1.99
C LEU A 186 11.50 -5.96 1.41
N ARG A 187 12.52 -5.95 2.28
CA ARG A 187 13.92 -5.90 1.84
C ARG A 187 14.84 -6.73 2.74
N LYS A 188 15.82 -7.39 2.12
CA LYS A 188 16.94 -8.02 2.82
C LYS A 188 18.03 -6.97 3.07
N ILE A 189 18.39 -6.76 4.33
CA ILE A 189 19.41 -5.81 4.78
C ILE A 189 20.32 -6.57 5.73
N ASP A 190 21.62 -6.57 5.43
CA ASP A 190 22.64 -7.30 6.20
C ASP A 190 22.26 -8.76 6.49
N GLY A 191 21.70 -9.41 5.47
CA GLY A 191 21.29 -10.83 5.52
C GLY A 191 19.92 -11.08 6.16
N VAL A 192 19.28 -10.07 6.75
CA VAL A 192 17.99 -10.20 7.45
C VAL A 192 16.87 -9.58 6.61
N TRP A 193 15.75 -10.30 6.47
CA TRP A 193 14.56 -9.76 5.82
C TRP A 193 13.76 -8.88 6.78
N PHE A 194 13.32 -7.73 6.28
CA PHE A 194 12.48 -6.80 7.02
C PHE A 194 11.17 -6.53 6.29
N ASN A 195 10.08 -6.47 7.06
CA ASN A 195 8.87 -5.78 6.67
C ASN A 195 9.01 -4.30 7.02
N LEU A 196 8.98 -3.48 5.96
CA LEU A 196 9.15 -2.03 6.01
C LEU A 196 7.83 -1.32 5.73
N ASP A 197 6.69 -1.95 6.03
CA ASP A 197 5.37 -1.34 5.99
C ASP A 197 5.38 -0.01 6.77
N SER A 198 4.98 1.06 6.10
CA SER A 198 4.97 2.42 6.64
C SER A 198 3.87 2.66 7.69
N ASP A 199 2.87 1.77 7.80
CA ASP A 199 1.88 1.78 8.89
C ASP A 199 2.46 1.20 10.20
N LEU A 200 3.60 0.48 10.15
CA LEU A 200 4.27 -0.03 11.35
C LEU A 200 4.94 1.09 12.16
N PRO A 201 5.07 0.94 13.48
CA PRO A 201 5.82 1.89 14.30
C PRO A 201 7.34 1.81 14.09
N ALA A 202 7.85 0.67 13.61
CA ALA A 202 9.26 0.40 13.32
C ALA A 202 9.37 -0.82 12.38
N PRO A 203 10.53 -1.03 11.71
CA PRO A 203 10.81 -2.24 10.94
C PRO A 203 10.58 -3.52 11.74
N GLN A 204 10.02 -4.52 11.08
CA GLN A 204 9.85 -5.84 11.65
C GLN A 204 10.72 -6.85 10.91
N SER A 205 11.71 -7.40 11.60
CA SER A 205 12.52 -8.50 11.06
C SER A 205 11.71 -9.80 11.01
N PHE A 206 11.88 -10.55 9.93
CA PHE A 206 11.49 -11.96 9.86
C PHE A 206 12.57 -12.81 10.53
N LEU A 207 12.18 -13.90 11.20
CA LEU A 207 13.18 -14.82 11.80
C LEU A 207 14.02 -15.52 10.73
N ASP A 208 13.37 -15.97 9.67
CA ASP A 208 14.01 -16.74 8.61
C ASP A 208 13.27 -16.61 7.27
N ALA A 209 13.85 -17.26 6.25
CA ALA A 209 13.33 -17.33 4.90
C ALA A 209 11.98 -18.09 4.79
N HIS A 210 11.66 -18.95 5.75
CA HIS A 210 10.38 -19.64 5.80
C HIS A 210 9.26 -18.68 6.22
N ASN A 211 9.49 -17.86 7.24
CA ASN A 211 8.54 -16.83 7.68
C ASN A 211 8.27 -15.76 6.61
N VAL A 212 9.28 -15.42 5.79
CA VAL A 212 9.07 -14.55 4.63
C VAL A 212 8.09 -15.19 3.64
N ARG A 213 8.30 -16.47 3.28
CA ARG A 213 7.42 -17.18 2.33
C ARG A 213 6.00 -17.34 2.87
N GLU A 214 5.86 -17.67 4.15
CA GLU A 214 4.55 -17.76 4.82
C GLU A 214 3.79 -16.42 4.75
N PHE A 215 4.49 -15.30 4.95
CA PHE A 215 3.92 -13.96 4.82
C PHE A 215 3.45 -13.66 3.38
N LEU A 216 4.26 -14.05 2.39
CA LEU A 216 3.92 -13.87 0.97
C LEU A 216 2.74 -14.77 0.54
N ASP A 217 2.71 -16.04 0.95
CA ASP A 217 1.61 -16.97 0.68
C ASP A 217 0.30 -16.48 1.32
N PHE A 218 0.37 -15.99 2.56
CA PHE A 218 -0.78 -15.36 3.21
C PHE A 218 -1.28 -14.14 2.43
N THR A 219 -0.36 -13.29 1.97
CA THR A 219 -0.67 -12.11 1.16
C THR A 219 -1.41 -12.48 -0.13
N LEU A 220 -0.93 -13.48 -0.85
CA LEU A 220 -1.56 -13.99 -2.07
C LEU A 220 -2.96 -14.54 -1.79
N ALA A 221 -3.13 -15.30 -0.70
CA ALA A 221 -4.42 -15.85 -0.30
C ALA A 221 -5.48 -14.77 0.03
N GLN A 222 -5.06 -13.56 0.40
CA GLN A 222 -5.93 -12.41 0.63
C GLN A 222 -6.18 -11.54 -0.62
N GLY A 223 -5.71 -11.98 -1.81
CA GLY A 223 -5.81 -11.21 -3.04
C GLY A 223 -4.84 -10.01 -3.09
N GLY A 224 -3.73 -10.11 -2.36
CA GLY A 224 -2.60 -9.20 -2.50
C GLY A 224 -1.79 -9.52 -3.76
N GLU A 225 -1.21 -8.48 -4.35
CA GLU A 225 -0.31 -8.61 -5.50
C GLU A 225 1.14 -8.48 -5.05
N ILE A 226 2.02 -9.28 -5.64
CA ILE A 226 3.45 -9.32 -5.32
C ILE A 226 4.25 -8.92 -6.54
N LEU A 227 5.13 -7.94 -6.37
CA LEU A 227 6.10 -7.49 -7.36
C LEU A 227 7.51 -7.79 -6.85
N ILE A 228 8.29 -8.46 -7.69
CA ILE A 228 9.70 -8.78 -7.46
C ILE A 228 10.53 -7.67 -8.10
N VAL A 229 11.31 -6.95 -7.28
CA VAL A 229 12.16 -5.84 -7.75
C VAL A 229 13.59 -6.34 -7.86
N LEU A 230 14.14 -6.26 -9.06
CA LEU A 230 15.48 -6.76 -9.38
C LEU A 230 16.41 -5.59 -9.67
N ASN A 231 17.65 -5.72 -9.21
CA ASN A 231 18.73 -4.88 -9.69
C ASN A 231 19.04 -5.25 -11.14
N GLU A 232 19.26 -4.26 -12.01
CA GLU A 232 19.86 -4.53 -13.32
C GLU A 232 21.21 -5.24 -13.14
N LYS A 233 21.49 -6.22 -14.02
CA LYS A 233 22.83 -6.81 -14.08
C LYS A 233 23.79 -5.67 -14.40
N GLN A 234 24.79 -5.47 -13.55
CA GLN A 234 25.97 -4.69 -13.94
C GLN A 234 26.58 -5.42 -15.14
N SER A 235 26.40 -4.84 -16.32
CA SER A 235 27.00 -5.28 -17.59
C SER A 235 28.49 -4.99 -17.59
#